data_AF-A0A845CIR9-F1
#
_entry.id   AF-A0A845CIR9-F1
#
_cell.length_a   1.000
_cell.length_b   1.000
_cell.length_c   1.000
_cell.angle_alpha   90.00
_cell.angle_beta   90.00
_cell.angle_gamma   90.00
#
_symmetry.space_group_name_H-M   'P 1'
#
loop_
_entity.id
_entity.type
_entity.pdbx_description
1 polymer ?
#
loop_
_entity_poly.entity_id
_entity_poly.type
_entity_poly.pdbx_seq_one_letter_code
_entity_poly.pdbx_strand_id
1 'polypeptide(L)'
;MELEPAKAKAKLEKWFWSGIFGEAYGGAVETQYANDLAQVAVWVRGGPEPTLVNEANFVPERLLSLRTRNSAAYKGLYALQMKSGAADWRTANPLLSATWYQGNIDIHHIFPKAWCNRSTPPIPPWLYNSIINKTPIDATTNQKIGGSAPSVYLCSLEKDIDKEMLYDILRSHWLEPELLATDQFADCFVERGEAMLELIGKAMGKAIPSGRESFSSALSSAGIEQQLDEFDDPIDEPDVAGEWVYRDTAE
;
A
#
# COMPACT_ATOMS: atom_id res chain seq x y z
N MET A 1 34.90 16.23 -3.04
CA MET A 1 34.27 15.23 -3.93
C MET A 1 33.06 15.89 -4.56
N GLU A 2 32.97 15.84 -5.88
CA GLU A 2 31.87 16.46 -6.63
C GLU A 2 30.56 15.72 -6.32
N LEU A 3 29.46 16.47 -6.22
CA LEU A 3 28.14 15.91 -5.90
C LEU A 3 27.55 15.28 -7.16
N GLU A 4 27.31 13.97 -7.14
CA GLU A 4 26.55 13.28 -8.18
C GLU A 4 25.03 13.50 -7.97
N PRO A 5 24.35 14.32 -8.80
CA PRO A 5 22.99 14.78 -8.48
C PRO A 5 21.97 13.66 -8.34
N ALA A 6 22.07 12.61 -9.17
CA ALA A 6 21.16 11.46 -9.11
C ALA A 6 21.32 10.67 -7.80
N LYS A 7 22.57 10.44 -7.35
CA LYS A 7 22.86 9.73 -6.09
C LYS A 7 22.44 10.57 -4.89
N ALA A 8 22.66 11.89 -4.93
CA ALA A 8 22.20 12.80 -3.90
C ALA A 8 20.67 12.80 -3.78
N LYS A 9 19.96 12.85 -4.92
CA LYS A 9 18.49 12.76 -4.94
C LYS A 9 17.97 11.46 -4.33
N ALA A 10 18.53 10.31 -4.70
CA ALA A 10 18.12 9.02 -4.15
C ALA A 10 18.32 8.93 -2.63
N LYS A 11 19.44 9.45 -2.11
CA LYS A 11 19.69 9.55 -0.66
C LYS A 11 18.68 10.45 0.04
N LEU A 12 18.38 11.62 -0.54
CA LEU A 12 17.38 12.53 0.02
C LEU A 12 15.97 11.92 0.01
N GLU A 13 15.59 11.19 -1.05
CA GLU A 13 14.33 10.45 -1.08
C GLU A 13 14.27 9.38 0.03
N LYS A 14 15.35 8.59 0.19
CA LYS A 14 15.43 7.59 1.26
C LYS A 14 15.27 8.23 2.64
N TRP A 15 16.00 9.32 2.92
CA TRP A 15 15.86 10.07 4.17
C TRP A 15 14.45 10.62 4.39
N PHE A 16 13.86 11.23 3.36
CA PHE A 16 12.51 11.76 3.42
C PHE A 16 11.50 10.68 3.79
N TRP A 17 11.52 9.54 3.09
CA TRP A 17 10.59 8.43 3.37
C TRP A 17 10.85 7.77 4.72
N SER A 18 12.12 7.62 5.13
CA SER A 18 12.46 7.16 6.48
C SER A 18 11.89 8.08 7.56
N GLY A 19 11.92 9.41 7.36
CA GLY A 19 11.35 10.35 8.32
C GLY A 19 9.82 10.32 8.36
N ILE A 20 9.17 10.18 7.20
CA ILE A 20 7.71 10.10 7.08
C ILE A 20 7.16 8.81 7.69
N PHE A 21 7.71 7.65 7.31
CA PHE A 21 7.21 6.34 7.74
C PHE A 21 7.76 5.90 9.09
N GLY A 22 8.95 6.38 9.48
CA GLY A 22 9.42 6.29 10.86
C GLY A 22 8.73 7.28 11.81
N GLU A 23 7.85 8.15 11.31
CA GLU A 23 7.12 9.20 12.05
C GLU A 23 8.04 10.07 12.94
N ALA A 24 9.28 10.32 12.47
CA ALA A 24 10.37 10.92 13.24
C ALA A 24 10.08 12.35 13.74
N TYR A 25 9.09 13.04 13.15
CA TYR A 25 8.82 14.46 13.40
C TYR A 25 7.51 14.76 14.14
N GLY A 26 6.88 13.75 14.75
CA GLY A 26 5.60 13.92 15.47
C GLY A 26 5.69 14.51 16.90
N GLY A 27 6.89 14.75 17.44
CA GLY A 27 7.13 15.10 18.85
C GLY A 27 8.11 16.26 19.09
N ALA A 28 8.90 16.21 20.18
CA ALA A 28 9.94 17.21 20.47
C ALA A 28 11.17 17.00 19.57
N VAL A 29 11.30 17.82 18.53
CA VAL A 29 12.08 17.52 17.32
C VAL A 29 13.27 18.47 17.06
N GLU A 30 13.49 19.48 17.90
CA GLU A 30 14.53 20.48 17.66
C GLU A 30 15.94 19.85 17.56
N THR A 31 16.28 18.94 18.47
CA THR A 31 17.55 18.20 18.44
C THR A 31 17.64 17.28 17.22
N GLN A 32 16.52 16.66 16.82
CA GLN A 32 16.46 15.78 15.64
C GLN A 32 16.76 16.57 14.36
N TYR A 33 16.16 17.76 14.18
CA TYR A 33 16.40 18.59 13.00
C TYR A 33 17.86 19.03 12.87
N ALA A 34 18.48 19.44 13.97
CA ALA A 34 19.88 19.85 13.97
C ALA A 34 20.82 18.69 13.58
N ASN A 35 20.56 17.51 14.15
CA ASN A 35 21.33 16.29 13.84
C ASN A 35 21.12 15.84 12.39
N ASP A 36 19.88 15.80 11.91
CA ASP A 36 19.55 15.38 10.55
C ASP A 36 20.20 16.29 9.51
N LEU A 37 20.15 17.62 9.70
CA LEU A 37 20.76 18.55 8.76
C LEU A 37 22.27 18.28 8.61
N ALA A 38 22.97 18.10 9.72
CA ALA A 38 24.41 17.82 9.70
C ALA A 38 24.73 16.45 9.08
N GLN A 39 24.02 15.40 9.49
CA GLN A 39 24.27 14.04 9.03
C GLN A 39 23.90 13.85 7.55
N VAL A 40 22.74 14.36 7.12
CA VAL A 40 22.28 14.25 5.73
C VAL A 40 23.22 15.02 4.80
N ALA A 41 23.66 16.23 5.17
CA ALA A 41 24.60 17.01 4.36
C ALA A 41 25.96 16.32 4.15
N VAL A 42 26.41 15.55 5.16
CA VAL A 42 27.62 14.73 5.05
C VAL A 42 27.34 13.48 4.21
N TRP A 43 26.21 12.81 4.43
CA TRP A 43 25.84 11.58 3.72
C TRP A 43 25.67 11.78 2.22
N VAL A 44 25.01 12.85 1.77
CA VAL A 44 24.84 13.14 0.34
C VAL A 44 26.17 13.38 -0.38
N ARG A 45 27.20 13.81 0.35
CA ARG A 45 28.59 13.97 -0.13
C ARG A 45 29.44 12.70 0.04
N GLY A 46 28.82 11.55 0.34
CA GLY A 46 29.49 10.25 0.44
C GLY A 46 29.96 9.85 1.84
N GLY A 47 29.58 10.58 2.87
CA GLY A 47 29.79 10.15 4.26
C GLY A 47 28.85 9.01 4.70
N PRO A 48 28.82 8.68 6.00
CA PRO A 48 28.01 7.58 6.55
C PRO A 48 26.50 7.84 6.47
N GLU A 49 25.71 6.78 6.52
CA GLU A 49 24.25 6.86 6.57
C GLU A 49 23.76 7.53 7.87
N PRO A 50 22.78 8.47 7.81
CA PRO A 50 22.25 9.14 8.99
C PRO A 50 21.55 8.18 9.94
N THR A 51 21.62 8.48 11.23
CA THR A 51 20.94 7.75 12.30
C THR A 51 19.45 7.59 12.02
N LEU A 52 18.76 8.66 11.59
CA LEU A 52 17.34 8.57 11.24
C LEU A 52 17.06 7.52 10.16
N VAL A 53 17.87 7.47 9.11
CA VAL A 53 17.70 6.47 8.04
C VAL A 53 17.97 5.07 8.58
N ASN A 54 18.99 4.92 9.41
CA ASN A 54 19.36 3.63 9.98
C ASN A 54 18.28 3.10 10.94
N GLU A 55 17.77 3.93 11.84
CA GLU A 55 16.85 3.55 12.91
C GLU A 55 15.38 3.56 12.48
N ALA A 56 15.02 4.25 11.39
CA ALA A 56 13.65 4.27 10.90
C ALA A 56 13.15 2.85 10.61
N ASN A 57 11.98 2.55 11.17
CA ASN A 57 11.30 1.28 11.06
C ASN A 57 9.80 1.51 10.86
N PHE A 58 9.13 0.58 10.21
CA PHE A 58 7.68 0.57 10.06
C PHE A 58 7.16 -0.83 10.40
N VAL A 59 6.17 -0.90 11.30
CA VAL A 59 5.57 -2.17 11.73
C VAL A 59 4.20 -2.37 11.07
N PRO A 60 3.85 -3.58 10.60
CA PRO A 60 2.59 -3.84 9.89
C PRO A 60 1.32 -3.34 10.59
N GLU A 61 1.22 -3.53 11.90
CA GLU A 61 0.08 -3.14 12.73
C GLU A 61 -0.18 -1.62 12.68
N ARG A 62 0.82 -0.83 12.29
CA ARG A 62 0.65 0.60 12.12
C ARG A 62 -0.41 0.90 11.06
N LEU A 63 -0.51 0.12 9.98
CA LEU A 63 -1.56 0.31 8.97
C LEU A 63 -2.98 0.17 9.55
N LEU A 64 -3.20 -0.72 10.52
CA LEU A 64 -4.50 -0.91 11.19
C LEU A 64 -4.94 0.33 12.02
N SER A 65 -3.96 1.10 12.52
CA SER A 65 -4.18 2.27 13.38
C SER A 65 -4.13 3.60 12.63
N LEU A 66 -3.67 3.64 11.38
CA LEU A 66 -3.66 4.83 10.53
C LEU A 66 -5.08 5.16 10.05
N ARG A 67 -5.83 5.95 10.83
CA ARG A 67 -7.24 6.26 10.55
C ARG A 67 -7.49 7.71 10.15
N THR A 68 -6.64 8.63 10.59
CA THR A 68 -6.88 10.07 10.49
C THR A 68 -5.77 10.79 9.73
N ARG A 69 -6.12 11.95 9.18
CA ARG A 69 -5.25 12.82 8.37
C ARG A 69 -4.10 13.48 9.14
N ASN A 70 -3.96 13.24 10.45
CA ASN A 70 -2.93 13.90 11.26
C ASN A 70 -1.56 13.21 11.16
N SER A 71 -1.51 11.91 10.89
CA SER A 71 -0.26 11.16 10.81
C SER A 71 0.54 11.51 9.55
N ALA A 72 1.86 11.61 9.71
CA ALA A 72 2.79 11.75 8.59
C ALA A 72 2.74 10.52 7.68
N ALA A 73 2.77 9.31 8.25
CA ALA A 73 2.65 8.06 7.50
C ALA A 73 1.33 7.97 6.72
N TYR A 74 0.21 8.42 7.30
CA TYR A 74 -1.08 8.49 6.60
C TYR A 74 -1.01 9.36 5.34
N LYS A 75 -0.42 10.56 5.43
CA LYS A 75 -0.22 11.43 4.26
C LYS A 75 0.82 10.87 3.29
N GLY A 76 1.86 10.23 3.83
CA GLY A 76 2.93 9.59 3.09
C GLY A 76 2.43 8.50 2.16
N LEU A 77 1.50 7.66 2.61
CA LEU A 77 0.88 6.62 1.79
C LEU A 77 0.17 7.21 0.56
N TYR A 78 -0.62 8.27 0.72
CA TYR A 78 -1.27 8.91 -0.42
C TYR A 78 -0.28 9.62 -1.35
N ALA A 79 0.76 10.26 -0.80
CA ALA A 79 1.82 10.83 -1.62
C ALA A 79 2.55 9.75 -2.43
N LEU A 80 2.76 8.58 -1.83
CA LEU A 80 3.38 7.43 -2.51
C LEU A 80 2.45 6.85 -3.59
N GLN A 81 1.16 6.73 -3.29
CA GLN A 81 0.14 6.29 -4.25
C GLN A 81 0.06 7.22 -5.47
N MET A 82 0.03 8.53 -5.25
CA MET A 82 0.09 9.53 -6.34
C MET A 82 1.41 9.45 -7.12
N LYS A 83 2.56 9.28 -6.42
CA LYS A 83 3.87 9.09 -7.06
C LYS A 83 3.89 7.84 -7.95
N SER A 84 3.16 6.79 -7.57
CA SER A 84 3.02 5.54 -8.32
C SER A 84 2.02 5.60 -9.48
N GLY A 85 1.45 6.77 -9.77
CA GLY A 85 0.59 6.98 -10.95
C GLY A 85 -0.89 6.73 -10.72
N ALA A 86 -1.36 6.75 -9.48
CA ALA A 86 -2.78 6.62 -9.16
C ALA A 86 -3.66 7.65 -9.90
N ALA A 87 -4.84 7.21 -10.33
CA ALA A 87 -5.77 7.99 -11.14
C ALA A 87 -7.22 7.84 -10.64
N ASP A 88 -8.06 8.82 -10.94
CA ASP A 88 -9.47 8.74 -10.58
C ASP A 88 -10.17 7.57 -11.31
N TRP A 89 -10.91 6.76 -10.55
CA TRP A 89 -11.49 5.50 -11.04
C TRP A 89 -12.52 5.68 -12.15
N ARG A 90 -13.11 6.85 -12.28
CA ARG A 90 -14.16 7.13 -13.27
C ARG A 90 -13.63 7.86 -14.49
N THR A 91 -12.75 8.82 -14.27
CA THR A 91 -12.29 9.74 -15.32
C THR A 91 -10.91 9.41 -15.87
N ALA A 92 -10.18 8.48 -15.25
CA ALA A 92 -8.77 8.17 -15.53
C ALA A 92 -7.82 9.37 -15.38
N ASN A 93 -8.29 10.47 -14.78
CA ASN A 93 -7.46 11.66 -14.56
C ASN A 93 -6.41 11.35 -13.46
N PRO A 94 -5.13 11.67 -13.68
CA PRO A 94 -4.10 11.47 -12.66
C PRO A 94 -4.42 12.22 -11.36
N LEU A 95 -4.23 11.54 -10.22
CA LEU A 95 -4.35 12.17 -8.90
C LEU A 95 -3.08 12.95 -8.59
N LEU A 96 -3.11 14.24 -8.88
CA LEU A 96 -1.97 15.14 -8.70
C LEU A 96 -2.07 15.89 -7.36
N SER A 97 -0.92 16.36 -6.87
CA SER A 97 -0.87 17.23 -5.68
C SER A 97 -1.66 18.52 -5.88
N ALA A 98 -1.64 19.11 -7.08
CA ALA A 98 -2.39 20.33 -7.39
C ALA A 98 -3.92 20.15 -7.23
N THR A 99 -4.46 19.04 -7.72
CA THR A 99 -5.88 18.69 -7.58
C THR A 99 -6.27 18.40 -6.14
N TRP A 100 -5.35 17.85 -5.34
CA TRP A 100 -5.54 17.69 -3.89
C TRP A 100 -5.73 19.03 -3.18
N TYR A 101 -4.88 20.02 -3.48
CA TYR A 101 -4.96 21.36 -2.87
C TYR A 101 -6.21 22.14 -3.29
N GLN A 102 -6.76 21.87 -4.47
CA GLN A 102 -8.01 22.48 -4.94
C GLN A 102 -9.25 21.91 -4.24
N GLY A 103 -9.10 20.86 -3.43
CA GLY A 103 -10.21 20.26 -2.68
C GLY A 103 -11.07 19.30 -3.51
N ASN A 104 -10.61 18.91 -4.70
CA ASN A 104 -11.36 18.01 -5.59
C ASN A 104 -11.11 16.52 -5.29
N ILE A 105 -10.17 16.19 -4.39
CA ILE A 105 -9.87 14.81 -4.01
C ILE A 105 -10.46 14.51 -2.63
N ASP A 106 -11.29 13.48 -2.58
CA ASP A 106 -11.85 12.91 -1.36
C ASP A 106 -11.14 11.60 -0.98
N ILE A 107 -11.32 11.19 0.27
CA ILE A 107 -10.92 9.86 0.73
C ILE A 107 -12.14 8.96 0.76
N HIS A 108 -12.14 7.98 -0.12
CA HIS A 108 -13.15 6.95 -0.21
C HIS A 108 -12.79 5.73 0.63
N HIS A 109 -13.81 5.10 1.20
CA HIS A 109 -13.71 3.78 1.80
C HIS A 109 -13.96 2.73 0.72
N ILE A 110 -12.94 1.97 0.29
CA ILE A 110 -13.07 1.01 -0.82
C ILE A 110 -14.26 0.08 -0.61
N PHE A 111 -14.38 -0.47 0.59
CA PHE A 111 -15.61 -1.06 1.09
C PHE A 111 -16.32 -0.02 1.95
N PRO A 112 -17.44 0.58 1.48
CA PRO A 112 -18.06 1.70 2.17
C PRO A 112 -18.60 1.33 3.54
N LYS A 113 -18.54 2.27 4.48
CA LYS A 113 -19.04 2.11 5.86
C LYS A 113 -20.46 1.53 5.92
N ALA A 114 -21.35 2.00 5.05
CA ALA A 114 -22.74 1.54 5.02
C ALA A 114 -22.84 0.05 4.63
N TRP A 115 -22.00 -0.42 3.72
CA TRP A 115 -21.88 -1.84 3.37
C TRP A 115 -21.27 -2.65 4.52
N CYS A 116 -20.14 -2.20 5.08
CA CYS A 116 -19.48 -2.85 6.22
C CYS A 116 -20.40 -3.04 7.43
N ASN A 117 -21.27 -2.07 7.71
CA ASN A 117 -22.21 -2.19 8.82
C ASN A 117 -23.35 -3.20 8.57
N ARG A 118 -23.65 -3.52 7.30
CA ARG A 118 -24.69 -4.46 6.89
C ARG A 118 -24.16 -5.86 6.55
N SER A 119 -22.84 -6.04 6.46
CA SER A 119 -22.24 -7.35 6.24
C SER A 119 -22.59 -8.30 7.40
N THR A 120 -22.49 -9.61 7.14
CA THR A 120 -22.71 -10.63 8.17
C THR A 120 -21.47 -11.52 8.26
N PRO A 121 -20.70 -11.46 9.36
CA PRO A 121 -20.87 -10.52 10.48
C PRO A 121 -20.54 -9.06 10.11
N PRO A 122 -21.04 -8.06 10.88
CA PRO A 122 -20.73 -6.66 10.63
C PRO A 122 -19.24 -6.38 10.81
N ILE A 123 -18.62 -5.72 9.83
CA ILE A 123 -17.21 -5.34 9.92
C ILE A 123 -17.06 -4.15 10.88
N PRO A 124 -16.20 -4.24 11.91
CA PRO A 124 -16.11 -3.21 12.94
C PRO A 124 -15.39 -1.94 12.43
N PRO A 125 -15.71 -0.77 13.03
CA PRO A 125 -15.14 0.52 12.59
C PRO A 125 -13.63 0.62 12.60
N TRP A 126 -12.95 -0.12 13.46
CA TRP A 126 -11.50 -0.06 13.57
C TRP A 126 -10.79 -0.72 12.38
N LEU A 127 -11.43 -1.69 11.70
CA LEU A 127 -10.98 -2.30 10.45
C LEU A 127 -11.33 -1.41 9.25
N TYR A 128 -12.61 -1.10 9.05
CA TYR A 128 -13.00 -0.36 7.85
C TYR A 128 -12.48 1.09 7.85
N ASN A 129 -12.16 1.70 8.99
CA ASN A 129 -11.54 3.03 9.02
C ASN A 129 -10.01 3.03 8.93
N SER A 130 -9.36 1.87 8.91
CA SER A 130 -7.91 1.78 8.68
C SER A 130 -7.54 2.34 7.29
N ILE A 131 -6.27 2.68 7.10
CA ILE A 131 -5.77 3.17 5.80
C ILE A 131 -5.87 2.11 4.71
N ILE A 132 -5.82 0.82 5.10
CA ILE A 132 -5.92 -0.33 4.20
C ILE A 132 -7.24 -0.32 3.42
N ASN A 133 -8.34 0.14 4.02
CA ASN A 133 -9.64 0.27 3.35
C ASN A 133 -9.90 1.71 2.84
N LYS A 134 -8.87 2.53 2.63
CA LYS A 134 -9.02 3.92 2.18
C LYS A 134 -8.21 4.25 0.94
N THR A 135 -8.76 5.12 0.11
CA THR A 135 -8.10 5.54 -1.13
C THR A 135 -8.51 6.96 -1.52
N PRO A 136 -7.60 7.76 -2.09
CA PRO A 136 -7.96 9.02 -2.72
C PRO A 136 -8.69 8.77 -4.04
N ILE A 137 -9.75 9.51 -4.32
CA ILE A 137 -10.44 9.58 -5.62
C ILE A 137 -11.07 10.97 -5.80
N ASP A 138 -11.54 11.31 -7.00
CA ASP A 138 -12.25 12.57 -7.20
C ASP A 138 -13.55 12.62 -6.37
N ALA A 139 -13.89 13.77 -5.81
CA ALA A 139 -15.07 13.97 -4.98
C ALA A 139 -16.37 13.63 -5.73
N THR A 140 -16.46 13.92 -7.02
CA THR A 140 -17.63 13.56 -7.85
C THR A 140 -17.73 12.06 -8.07
N THR A 141 -16.60 11.36 -8.20
CA THR A 141 -16.54 9.91 -8.28
C THR A 141 -16.95 9.28 -6.95
N ASN A 142 -16.47 9.81 -5.83
CA ASN A 142 -16.87 9.39 -4.48
C ASN A 142 -18.39 9.51 -4.26
N GLN A 143 -18.98 10.63 -4.69
CA GLN A 143 -20.43 10.85 -4.63
C GLN A 143 -21.22 9.83 -5.47
N LYS A 144 -20.72 9.48 -6.67
CA LYS A 144 -21.35 8.48 -7.54
C LYS A 144 -21.30 7.07 -6.95
N ILE A 145 -20.18 6.69 -6.33
CA ILE A 145 -20.01 5.37 -5.70
C ILE A 145 -20.96 5.22 -4.49
N GLY A 146 -21.01 6.24 -3.63
CA GLY A 146 -21.88 6.26 -2.46
C GLY A 146 -21.57 5.13 -1.46
N GLY A 147 -22.63 4.50 -0.93
CA GLY A 147 -22.54 3.48 0.13
C GLY A 147 -22.72 2.03 -0.33
N SER A 148 -22.55 1.78 -1.64
CA SER A 148 -22.78 0.49 -2.29
C SER A 148 -21.59 -0.47 -2.11
N ALA A 149 -21.81 -1.76 -2.32
CA ALA A 149 -20.72 -2.74 -2.36
C ALA A 149 -19.78 -2.47 -3.55
N PRO A 150 -18.49 -2.83 -3.48
CA PRO A 150 -17.58 -2.83 -4.62
C PRO A 150 -18.13 -3.44 -5.91
N SER A 151 -18.63 -4.67 -5.85
CA SER A 151 -19.24 -5.34 -7.00
C SER A 151 -20.30 -4.48 -7.71
N VAL A 152 -21.11 -3.77 -6.94
CA VAL A 152 -22.20 -2.91 -7.43
C VAL A 152 -21.68 -1.61 -8.02
N TYR A 153 -20.77 -0.90 -7.32
CA TYR A 153 -20.29 0.37 -7.84
C TYR A 153 -19.33 0.20 -9.01
N LEU A 154 -18.58 -0.91 -9.08
CA LEU A 154 -17.71 -1.21 -10.22
C LEU A 154 -18.55 -1.36 -11.50
N CYS A 155 -19.64 -2.14 -11.45
CA CYS A 155 -20.62 -2.23 -12.54
C CYS A 155 -21.23 -0.87 -12.94
N SER A 156 -21.34 0.08 -12.00
CA SER A 156 -21.80 1.44 -12.28
C SER A 156 -20.73 2.32 -12.93
N LEU A 157 -19.46 2.14 -12.56
CA LEU A 157 -18.31 2.84 -13.14
C LEU A 157 -17.99 2.37 -14.55
N GLU A 158 -18.15 1.07 -14.84
CA GLU A 158 -17.98 0.48 -16.18
C GLU A 158 -18.91 1.08 -17.26
N LYS A 159 -19.88 1.91 -16.88
CA LYS A 159 -20.72 2.70 -17.81
C LYS A 159 -20.05 3.99 -18.28
N ASP A 160 -19.06 4.48 -17.54
CA ASP A 160 -18.33 5.72 -17.83
C ASP A 160 -16.90 5.46 -18.34
N ILE A 161 -16.32 4.31 -17.98
CA ILE A 161 -14.95 3.92 -18.31
C ILE A 161 -14.89 2.46 -18.75
N ASP A 162 -13.96 2.15 -19.65
CA ASP A 162 -13.67 0.78 -20.06
C ASP A 162 -13.23 -0.09 -18.86
N LYS A 163 -13.67 -1.36 -18.85
CA LYS A 163 -13.39 -2.29 -17.76
C LYS A 163 -11.90 -2.57 -17.57
N GLU A 164 -11.16 -2.81 -18.65
CA GLU A 164 -9.72 -3.10 -18.58
C GLU A 164 -8.98 -1.88 -18.01
N MET A 165 -9.33 -0.69 -18.49
CA MET A 165 -8.78 0.57 -17.97
C MET A 165 -9.10 0.77 -16.48
N LEU A 166 -10.35 0.52 -16.05
CA LEU A 166 -10.74 0.60 -14.64
C LEU A 166 -9.90 -0.36 -13.79
N TYR A 167 -9.69 -1.58 -14.26
CA TYR A 167 -8.91 -2.60 -13.54
C TYR A 167 -7.44 -2.18 -13.40
N ASP A 168 -6.84 -1.61 -14.44
CA ASP A 168 -5.49 -1.05 -14.38
C ASP A 168 -5.39 0.12 -13.41
N ILE A 169 -6.41 0.99 -13.39
CA ILE A 169 -6.50 2.09 -12.41
C ILE A 169 -6.60 1.52 -10.99
N LEU A 170 -7.44 0.52 -10.73
CA LEU A 170 -7.54 -0.11 -9.41
C LEU A 170 -6.20 -0.70 -8.96
N ARG A 171 -5.45 -1.35 -9.85
CA ARG A 171 -4.10 -1.86 -9.56
C ARG A 171 -3.11 -0.74 -9.22
N SER A 172 -3.21 0.43 -9.84
CA SER A 172 -2.42 1.61 -9.45
C SER A 172 -2.73 2.12 -8.03
N HIS A 173 -3.88 1.72 -7.46
CA HIS A 173 -4.29 1.96 -6.08
C HIS A 173 -3.98 0.79 -5.12
N TRP A 174 -3.24 -0.21 -5.61
CA TRP A 174 -2.82 -1.41 -4.89
C TRP A 174 -4.02 -2.27 -4.48
N LEU A 175 -4.98 -2.38 -5.39
CA LEU A 175 -6.18 -3.20 -5.24
C LEU A 175 -6.13 -4.32 -6.27
N GLU A 176 -6.58 -5.51 -5.88
CA GLU A 176 -6.85 -6.61 -6.79
C GLU A 176 -8.31 -6.51 -7.27
N PRO A 177 -8.56 -6.11 -8.53
CA PRO A 177 -9.92 -5.83 -9.01
C PRO A 177 -10.89 -6.99 -8.84
N GLU A 178 -10.40 -8.22 -8.97
CA GLU A 178 -11.13 -9.47 -8.88
C GLU A 178 -11.72 -9.66 -7.48
N LEU A 179 -10.94 -9.37 -6.43
CA LEU A 179 -11.41 -9.42 -5.05
C LEU A 179 -12.51 -8.38 -4.79
N LEU A 180 -12.40 -7.19 -5.40
CA LEU A 180 -13.43 -6.15 -5.28
C LEU A 180 -14.70 -6.55 -6.05
N ALA A 181 -14.57 -7.11 -7.26
CA ALA A 181 -15.71 -7.51 -8.08
C ALA A 181 -16.58 -8.59 -7.40
N THR A 182 -16.00 -9.36 -6.48
CA THR A 182 -16.68 -10.38 -5.68
C THR A 182 -16.89 -9.99 -4.21
N ASP A 183 -16.69 -8.72 -3.84
CA ASP A 183 -16.85 -8.20 -2.47
C ASP A 183 -16.03 -8.94 -1.39
N GLN A 184 -14.87 -9.52 -1.75
CA GLN A 184 -13.98 -10.26 -0.85
C GLN A 184 -13.18 -9.29 0.06
N PHE A 185 -13.85 -8.77 1.09
CA PHE A 185 -13.26 -7.78 2.01
C PHE A 185 -11.98 -8.28 2.67
N ALA A 186 -11.99 -9.49 3.21
CA ALA A 186 -10.89 -10.03 4.02
C ALA A 186 -9.61 -10.17 3.20
N ASP A 187 -9.72 -10.81 2.02
CA ASP A 187 -8.59 -11.06 1.13
C ASP A 187 -8.07 -9.76 0.52
N CYS A 188 -8.98 -8.87 0.08
CA CYS A 188 -8.59 -7.54 -0.40
C CYS A 188 -7.85 -6.75 0.68
N PHE A 189 -8.26 -6.86 1.95
CA PHE A 189 -7.63 -6.17 3.06
C PHE A 189 -6.19 -6.66 3.29
N VAL A 190 -5.97 -7.97 3.23
CA VAL A 190 -4.63 -8.56 3.38
C VAL A 190 -3.73 -8.21 2.20
N GLU A 191 -4.17 -8.48 0.96
CA GLU A 191 -3.35 -8.25 -0.24
C GLU A 191 -2.96 -6.79 -0.38
N ARG A 192 -3.92 -5.88 -0.14
CA ARG A 192 -3.63 -4.44 -0.16
C ARG A 192 -2.69 -4.02 0.96
N GLY A 193 -2.84 -4.59 2.15
CA GLY A 193 -1.94 -4.36 3.27
C GLY A 193 -0.49 -4.75 2.94
N GLU A 194 -0.29 -5.92 2.34
CA GLU A 194 1.02 -6.39 1.89
C GLU A 194 1.63 -5.49 0.80
N ALA A 195 0.83 -5.12 -0.21
CA ALA A 195 1.28 -4.21 -1.26
C ALA A 195 1.70 -2.84 -0.70
N MET A 196 0.98 -2.32 0.30
CA MET A 196 1.38 -1.10 1.02
C MET A 196 2.73 -1.28 1.72
N LEU A 197 2.94 -2.38 2.45
CA LEU A 197 4.20 -2.64 3.16
C LEU A 197 5.38 -2.76 2.20
N GLU A 198 5.20 -3.44 1.06
CA GLU A 198 6.25 -3.56 0.05
C GLU A 198 6.68 -2.19 -0.49
N LEU A 199 5.71 -1.31 -0.77
CA LEU A 199 5.99 0.03 -1.28
C LEU A 199 6.60 0.96 -0.23
N ILE A 200 6.17 0.87 1.03
CA ILE A 200 6.83 1.57 2.14
C ILE A 200 8.29 1.10 2.23
N GLY A 201 8.54 -0.21 2.16
CA GLY A 201 9.88 -0.79 2.22
C GLY A 201 10.77 -0.30 1.08
N LYS A 202 10.27 -0.33 -0.15
CA LYS A 202 10.94 0.24 -1.34
C LYS A 202 11.27 1.72 -1.14
N ALA A 203 10.33 2.51 -0.62
CA ALA A 203 10.50 3.95 -0.40
C ALA A 203 11.56 4.25 0.68
N MET A 204 11.57 3.47 1.77
CA MET A 204 12.56 3.58 2.85
C MET A 204 13.90 2.91 2.50
N GLY A 205 13.97 2.13 1.42
CA GLY A 205 15.12 1.29 1.08
C GLY A 205 15.41 0.24 2.17
N LYS A 206 14.36 -0.38 2.72
CA LYS A 206 14.40 -1.36 3.81
C LYS A 206 13.42 -2.50 3.55
N ALA A 207 13.76 -3.70 4.02
CA ALA A 207 12.79 -4.78 4.10
C ALA A 207 11.84 -4.52 5.28
N ILE A 208 10.54 -4.69 5.04
CA ILE A 208 9.50 -4.63 6.07
C ILE A 208 8.95 -6.05 6.23
N PRO A 209 8.75 -6.55 7.46
CA PRO A 209 8.14 -7.85 7.67
C PRO A 209 6.75 -7.94 7.02
N SER A 210 6.37 -9.13 6.56
CA SER A 210 4.99 -9.36 6.12
C SER A 210 4.01 -9.06 7.26
N GLY A 211 2.90 -8.45 6.91
CA GLY A 211 1.79 -8.16 7.80
C GLY A 211 0.66 -9.18 7.73
N ARG A 212 0.75 -10.21 6.87
CA ARG A 212 -0.32 -11.21 6.66
C ARG A 212 -0.86 -11.79 7.96
N GLU A 213 0.03 -12.23 8.86
CA GLU A 213 -0.39 -12.76 10.17
C GLU A 213 -1.13 -11.71 11.00
N SER A 214 -0.59 -10.50 11.10
CA SER A 214 -1.19 -9.40 11.86
C SER A 214 -2.55 -8.98 11.30
N PHE A 215 -2.71 -8.91 9.98
CA PHE A 215 -3.96 -8.55 9.31
C PHE A 215 -5.00 -9.68 9.44
N SER A 216 -4.58 -10.93 9.24
CA SER A 216 -5.46 -12.10 9.38
C SER A 216 -5.92 -12.27 10.82
N SER A 217 -5.02 -12.12 11.79
CA SER A 217 -5.37 -12.13 13.23
C SER A 217 -6.36 -11.01 13.57
N ALA A 218 -6.17 -9.81 13.01
CA ALA A 218 -7.12 -8.71 13.18
C ALA A 218 -8.51 -9.05 12.60
N LEU A 219 -8.58 -9.61 11.39
CA LEU A 219 -9.83 -10.04 10.76
C LEU A 219 -10.53 -11.14 11.58
N SER A 220 -9.80 -12.18 11.96
CA SER A 220 -10.31 -13.30 12.77
C SER A 220 -10.81 -12.84 14.14
N SER A 221 -10.12 -11.89 14.79
CA SER A 221 -10.58 -11.30 16.05
C SER A 221 -11.91 -10.55 15.94
N ALA A 222 -12.27 -10.12 14.72
CA ALA A 222 -13.54 -9.49 14.39
C ALA A 222 -14.58 -10.49 13.86
N GLY A 223 -14.28 -11.79 13.81
CA GLY A 223 -15.12 -12.82 13.22
C GLY A 223 -15.24 -12.72 11.69
N ILE A 224 -14.31 -12.04 11.02
CA ILE A 224 -14.27 -11.94 9.56
C ILE A 224 -13.37 -13.06 9.04
N GLU A 225 -13.95 -13.99 8.29
CA GLU A 225 -13.23 -15.10 7.66
C GLU A 225 -12.67 -14.68 6.30
N GLN A 226 -11.47 -15.18 5.99
CA GLN A 226 -10.88 -15.11 4.66
C GLN A 226 -11.43 -16.22 3.78
N GLN A 227 -11.71 -15.91 2.51
CA GLN A 227 -12.05 -16.93 1.53
C GLN A 227 -10.74 -17.41 0.91
N LEU A 228 -9.96 -18.17 1.67
CA LEU A 228 -8.81 -18.90 1.12
C LEU A 228 -9.32 -20.10 0.32
N ASP A 229 -9.89 -19.85 -0.85
CA ASP A 229 -10.14 -20.87 -1.87
C ASP A 229 -9.01 -20.80 -2.92
N GLU A 230 -8.13 -21.80 -2.87
CA GLU A 230 -7.36 -22.37 -4.00
C GLU A 230 -6.88 -21.40 -5.11
N PHE A 231 -5.96 -20.48 -4.81
CA PHE A 231 -5.00 -20.07 -5.84
C PHE A 231 -3.86 -21.08 -5.82
N ASP A 232 -4.02 -22.10 -6.65
CA ASP A 232 -3.06 -23.15 -7.03
C ASP A 232 -1.61 -22.70 -6.79
N ASP A 233 -0.98 -23.18 -5.71
CA ASP A 233 0.47 -23.26 -5.69
C ASP A 233 0.84 -24.18 -6.86
N PRO A 234 1.64 -23.75 -7.86
CA PRO A 234 2.25 -24.71 -8.74
C PRO A 234 3.11 -25.60 -7.84
N ILE A 235 2.67 -26.84 -7.62
CA ILE A 235 3.52 -27.90 -7.08
C ILE A 235 4.57 -28.18 -8.17
N ASP A 236 5.60 -27.34 -8.26
CA ASP A 236 6.87 -27.75 -8.82
C ASP A 236 7.63 -28.46 -7.69
N GLU A 237 7.24 -29.71 -7.44
CA GLU A 237 8.20 -30.65 -6.86
C GLU A 237 9.29 -30.91 -7.90
N PRO A 238 10.57 -30.66 -7.60
CA PRO A 238 11.64 -31.09 -8.48
C PRO A 238 11.66 -32.62 -8.52
N ASP A 239 11.57 -33.19 -9.72
CA ASP A 239 11.76 -34.62 -10.00
C ASP A 239 13.16 -35.05 -9.56
N VAL A 240 13.27 -35.59 -8.34
CA VAL A 240 14.49 -36.19 -7.81
C VAL A 240 14.38 -37.71 -7.92
N ALA A 241 14.48 -38.22 -9.15
CA ALA A 241 14.90 -39.59 -9.42
C ALA A 241 16.15 -39.59 -10.31
N GLY A 242 17.27 -39.24 -9.70
CA GLY A 242 18.58 -39.53 -10.26
C GLY A 242 18.86 -41.04 -10.20
N GLU A 243 18.63 -41.73 -11.32
CA GLU A 243 19.31 -43.00 -11.63
C GLU A 243 20.10 -42.83 -12.94
N TRP A 244 21.39 -42.53 -12.80
CA TRP A 244 22.35 -42.70 -13.89
C TRP A 244 22.74 -44.17 -13.96
N VAL A 245 22.12 -44.94 -14.85
CA VAL A 245 22.65 -46.24 -15.24
C VAL A 245 23.60 -46.04 -16.41
N TYR A 246 24.91 -46.06 -16.11
CA TYR A 246 25.94 -46.36 -17.10
C TYR A 246 25.73 -47.79 -17.62
N ARG A 247 25.53 -47.94 -18.93
CA ARG A 247 25.95 -49.14 -19.64
C ARG A 247 26.76 -48.75 -20.87
N ASP A 248 28.06 -48.92 -20.68
CA ASP A 248 29.06 -49.02 -21.73
C ASP A 248 28.79 -50.22 -22.65
N THR A 249 29.18 -50.00 -23.91
CA THR A 249 29.78 -50.91 -24.90
C THR A 249 29.01 -52.04 -25.61
N ALA A 250 29.15 -51.96 -26.95
CA ALA A 250 29.21 -53.01 -27.98
C ALA A 250 27.90 -53.78 -28.29
N GLU A 251 27.48 -54.01 -29.54
CA GLU A 251 28.07 -53.95 -30.89
C GLU A 251 27.05 -53.39 -31.91
#